data_AF-A0A1J3EHS5-F1
#
_entry.id   AF-A0A1J3EHS5-F1
#
_cell.length_a   1.000
_cell.length_b   1.000
_cell.length_c   1.000
_cell.angle_alpha   90.00
_cell.angle_beta   90.00
_cell.angle_gamma   90.00
#
_symmetry.space_group_name_H-M   'P 1'
#
loop_
_entity.id
_entity.type
_entity.pdbx_description
1 polymer ?
#
loop_
_entity_poly.entity_id
_entity_poly.type
_entity_poly.pdbx_seq_one_letter_code
_entity_poly.pdbx_strand_id
1 'polypeptide(L)'
;DSSIEPKVKTMRYLAGASALDLAPSLLFRCRKLGALGRKLAMTSVSRESSGCDDGIITVDEWRRWGPVSPVPAAVKQIVDDLKVLECKLDAQIEFGGNGGKLQGPFGAYEDKKHRATYEALDDPEKKFRFFSARQVACRLLGSRGYLCQKCWLAMEDCMCSSLKPCGLWKRIRFWLYMHPRDFLRQNNTGKLLWQIFGVQSATLCIFGIAEDEEIMWNEFKRAGKDHVCCLYPNQNSELTLSVEKAFGGSTSENPGSSMADEDKTLHFILLDGTWNNSAAMLKRLKDHAKLVWGDEDLSCISLATGASAMHKLRPQPSWDRTCTAAAAIALLSELSLLPQLSSHGLDKQADALEEALVMLLDSLTGRRLRMGRSITRKVRNTISIC
;
A
#
# COMPACT_ATOMS: atom_id res chain seq x y z
N ASP A 1 61.48 16.24 -15.10
CA ASP A 1 60.17 16.11 -15.75
C ASP A 1 59.93 14.70 -16.26
N SER A 2 58.85 14.13 -15.74
CA SER A 2 58.00 13.04 -16.27
C SER A 2 58.66 11.83 -16.95
N SER A 3 58.73 10.72 -16.22
CA SER A 3 58.61 9.36 -16.75
C SER A 3 57.53 8.60 -15.98
N ILE A 4 56.45 8.21 -16.67
CA ILE A 4 55.32 7.46 -16.12
C ILE A 4 55.33 6.06 -16.75
N GLU A 5 55.54 5.04 -15.91
CA GLU A 5 55.25 3.62 -16.19
C GLU A 5 53.83 3.25 -15.74
N PRO A 6 53.13 2.30 -16.40
CA PRO A 6 51.95 1.65 -15.86
C PRO A 6 52.33 0.32 -15.18
N LYS A 7 51.92 0.12 -13.92
CA LYS A 7 52.03 -1.17 -13.21
C LYS A 7 50.67 -1.82 -13.02
N VAL A 8 50.48 -2.91 -13.76
CA VAL A 8 49.53 -3.99 -13.51
C VAL A 8 49.88 -4.67 -12.18
N LYS A 9 48.89 -4.91 -11.30
CA LYS A 9 49.07 -5.77 -10.13
C LYS A 9 47.88 -6.70 -9.90
N THR A 10 48.21 -7.98 -10.04
CA THR A 10 47.48 -9.22 -9.77
C THR A 10 47.13 -9.38 -8.28
N MET A 11 45.94 -9.90 -7.96
CA MET A 11 45.62 -10.47 -6.63
C MET A 11 44.64 -11.64 -6.81
N ARG A 12 45.16 -12.86 -7.05
CA ARG A 12 45.19 -14.03 -6.15
C ARG A 12 43.86 -14.40 -5.47
N TYR A 13 43.20 -15.40 -6.04
CA TYR A 13 42.28 -16.35 -5.38
C TYR A 13 43.08 -17.24 -4.42
N LEU A 14 42.53 -17.49 -3.22
CA LEU A 14 42.95 -18.58 -2.34
C LEU A 14 41.72 -19.46 -2.05
N ALA A 15 41.78 -20.68 -2.57
CA ALA A 15 40.99 -21.81 -2.14
C ALA A 15 41.78 -22.56 -1.06
N GLY A 16 41.10 -22.99 0.01
CA GLY A 16 41.66 -23.85 1.04
C GLY A 16 40.54 -24.70 1.63
N ALA A 17 40.53 -25.98 1.27
CA ALA A 17 39.62 -27.00 1.76
C ALA A 17 40.12 -27.60 3.09
N SER A 18 39.21 -27.98 3.98
CA SER A 18 39.31 -29.27 4.67
C SER A 18 37.93 -29.73 5.13
N ALA A 19 37.61 -30.95 4.69
CA ALA A 19 36.49 -31.76 5.15
C ALA A 19 36.89 -32.45 6.46
N LEU A 20 35.96 -32.60 7.39
CA LEU A 20 35.92 -33.73 8.32
C LEU A 20 34.46 -34.04 8.65
N ASP A 21 34.15 -35.31 8.43
CA ASP A 21 32.87 -35.99 8.53
C ASP A 21 32.27 -35.97 9.94
N LEU A 22 30.94 -35.90 10.01
CA LEU A 22 30.13 -36.70 10.96
C LEU A 22 28.63 -36.55 10.60
N ALA A 23 28.08 -37.60 9.98
CA ALA A 23 26.64 -37.80 9.86
C ALA A 23 26.08 -38.46 11.13
N PRO A 24 24.78 -38.29 11.40
CA PRO A 24 23.96 -39.47 11.66
C PRO A 24 22.75 -39.56 10.74
N SER A 25 22.60 -40.77 10.22
CA SER A 25 21.46 -41.36 9.53
C SER A 25 20.09 -41.10 10.18
N LEU A 26 19.13 -40.64 9.37
CA LEU A 26 17.72 -41.00 9.54
C LEU A 26 17.12 -41.34 8.17
N LEU A 27 16.90 -42.64 8.00
CA LEU A 27 16.20 -43.28 6.90
C LEU A 27 14.75 -42.79 6.82
N PHE A 28 14.36 -42.16 5.72
CA PHE A 28 12.98 -42.25 5.24
C PHE A 28 12.94 -42.58 3.75
N ARG A 29 12.34 -43.75 3.50
CA ARG A 29 12.06 -44.39 2.21
C ARG A 29 11.47 -43.41 1.18
N CYS A 30 12.19 -43.20 0.09
CA CYS A 30 11.67 -42.50 -1.09
C CYS A 30 11.07 -43.55 -2.05
N ARG A 31 9.74 -43.64 -2.13
CA ARG A 31 9.05 -44.33 -3.24
C ARG A 31 8.91 -43.33 -4.40
N LYS A 32 9.62 -43.62 -5.50
CA LYS A 32 9.39 -43.01 -6.81
C LYS A 32 7.94 -43.26 -7.25
N LEU A 33 7.22 -42.19 -7.57
CA LEU A 33 6.01 -42.23 -8.40
C LEU A 33 6.06 -41.06 -9.38
N GLY A 34 5.83 -41.39 -10.65
CA GLY A 34 6.16 -40.58 -11.81
C GLY A 34 5.49 -39.21 -11.86
N ALA A 35 6.24 -38.24 -12.37
CA ALA A 35 5.77 -36.90 -12.67
C ALA A 35 4.84 -36.92 -13.89
N LEU A 36 3.54 -36.82 -13.65
CA LEU A 36 2.57 -36.35 -14.64
C LEU A 36 2.32 -34.87 -14.38
N GLY A 37 2.84 -34.02 -15.27
CA GLY A 37 2.61 -32.59 -15.25
C GLY A 37 1.13 -32.27 -15.45
N ARG A 38 0.43 -31.93 -14.37
CA ARG A 38 -0.87 -31.25 -14.44
C ARG A 38 -0.63 -29.75 -14.41
N LYS A 39 -0.88 -29.08 -15.54
CA LYS A 39 -1.24 -27.65 -15.55
C LYS A 39 -2.47 -27.50 -14.64
N LEU A 40 -2.30 -26.92 -13.45
CA LEU A 40 -3.44 -26.51 -12.66
C LEU A 40 -4.07 -25.29 -13.36
N ALA A 41 -5.16 -25.55 -14.08
CA ALA A 41 -6.19 -24.56 -14.28
C ALA A 41 -6.66 -24.10 -12.89
N MET A 42 -6.82 -22.78 -12.71
CA MET A 42 -7.55 -22.27 -11.55
C MET A 42 -8.94 -22.90 -11.62
N THR A 43 -9.24 -23.79 -10.68
CA THR A 43 -10.56 -24.38 -10.55
C THR A 43 -11.55 -23.25 -10.32
N SER A 44 -12.42 -23.05 -11.31
CA SER A 44 -13.66 -22.31 -11.14
C SER A 44 -14.42 -22.98 -10.00
N VAL A 45 -14.50 -22.29 -8.86
CA VAL A 45 -15.40 -22.71 -7.79
C VAL A 45 -16.79 -22.41 -8.29
N SER A 46 -17.51 -23.47 -8.68
CA SER A 46 -18.93 -23.42 -8.99
C SER A 46 -19.66 -22.87 -7.76
N ARG A 47 -20.17 -21.64 -7.86
CA ARG A 47 -21.05 -21.06 -6.85
C ARG A 47 -22.34 -21.87 -6.82
N GLU A 48 -22.65 -22.51 -5.69
CA GLU A 48 -24.02 -22.93 -5.40
C GLU A 48 -24.90 -21.67 -5.33
N SER A 49 -25.97 -21.67 -6.12
CA SER A 49 -26.89 -20.54 -6.29
C SER A 49 -27.65 -20.27 -4.99
N SER A 50 -27.13 -19.36 -4.18
CA SER A 50 -27.86 -18.77 -3.06
C SER A 50 -28.05 -17.28 -3.34
N GLY A 51 -29.25 -16.93 -3.79
CA GLY A 51 -29.72 -15.56 -3.97
C GLY A 51 -29.10 -14.80 -5.15
N CYS A 52 -29.93 -14.11 -5.92
CA CYS A 52 -29.49 -12.95 -6.68
C CYS A 52 -28.84 -11.97 -5.68
N ASP A 53 -27.52 -11.99 -5.59
CA ASP A 53 -26.77 -10.92 -4.93
C ASP A 53 -27.07 -9.66 -5.75
N ASP A 54 -27.94 -8.79 -5.22
CA ASP A 54 -28.55 -7.62 -5.88
C ASP A 54 -27.51 -6.60 -6.41
N GLY A 55 -26.21 -6.89 -6.30
CA GLY A 55 -25.12 -6.05 -6.80
C GLY A 55 -24.92 -4.77 -5.99
N ILE A 56 -25.87 -4.45 -5.10
CA ILE A 56 -25.84 -3.28 -4.25
C ILE A 56 -24.68 -3.40 -3.26
N ILE A 57 -23.78 -2.42 -3.32
CA ILE A 57 -22.78 -2.18 -2.28
C ILE A 57 -23.44 -1.35 -1.18
N THR A 58 -23.69 -1.97 -0.04
CA THR A 58 -24.18 -1.26 1.15
C THR A 58 -23.07 -0.38 1.73
N VAL A 59 -23.45 0.68 2.45
CA VAL A 59 -22.48 1.55 3.16
C VAL A 59 -21.68 0.72 4.19
N ASP A 60 -22.32 -0.23 4.86
CA ASP A 60 -21.66 -1.10 5.83
C ASP A 60 -20.66 -2.04 5.17
N GLU A 61 -20.95 -2.55 3.98
CA GLU A 61 -19.97 -3.30 3.20
C GLU A 61 -18.78 -2.44 2.80
N TRP A 62 -19.03 -1.27 2.23
CA TRP A 62 -17.98 -0.33 1.83
C TRP A 62 -17.05 0.01 3.00
N ARG A 63 -17.61 0.34 4.16
CA ARG A 63 -16.85 0.66 5.37
C ARG A 63 -16.06 -0.52 5.91
N ARG A 64 -16.58 -1.75 5.78
CA ARG A 64 -15.84 -2.96 6.17
C ARG A 64 -14.56 -3.16 5.38
N TRP A 65 -14.44 -2.59 4.17
CA TRP A 65 -13.22 -2.64 3.37
C TRP A 65 -12.14 -1.62 3.82
N GLY A 66 -12.46 -0.69 4.73
CA GLY A 66 -11.52 0.30 5.27
C GLY A 66 -11.95 1.78 5.14
N PRO A 67 -12.57 2.22 4.02
CA PRO A 67 -12.99 3.61 3.86
C PRO A 67 -13.97 4.08 4.94
N VAL A 68 -13.92 5.37 5.29
CA VAL A 68 -14.88 6.01 6.21
C VAL A 68 -15.98 6.79 5.48
N SER A 69 -15.76 7.05 4.20
CA SER A 69 -16.66 7.77 3.30
C SER A 69 -17.99 7.02 3.08
N PRO A 70 -19.03 7.70 2.59
CA PRO A 70 -20.14 7.01 1.92
C PRO A 70 -19.63 6.26 0.68
N VAL A 71 -20.43 5.35 0.13
CA VAL A 71 -20.10 4.68 -1.13
C VAL A 71 -19.97 5.75 -2.22
N PRO A 72 -18.82 5.89 -2.91
CA PRO A 72 -18.65 6.92 -3.92
C PRO A 72 -19.65 6.75 -5.06
N ALA A 73 -20.27 7.85 -5.50
CA ALA A 73 -21.35 7.81 -6.47
C ALA A 73 -20.88 7.21 -7.81
N ALA A 74 -19.67 7.58 -8.25
CA ALA A 74 -19.08 7.04 -9.48
C ALA A 74 -18.77 5.54 -9.37
N VAL A 75 -18.34 5.06 -8.19
CA VAL A 75 -18.08 3.63 -7.95
C VAL A 75 -19.39 2.86 -7.98
N LYS A 76 -20.42 3.36 -7.30
CA LYS A 76 -21.76 2.77 -7.29
C LYS A 76 -22.33 2.65 -8.72
N GLN A 77 -22.29 3.74 -9.48
CA GLN A 77 -22.78 3.74 -10.86
C GLN A 77 -22.08 2.70 -11.73
N ILE A 78 -20.75 2.56 -11.61
CA ILE A 78 -20.02 1.56 -12.41
C ILE A 78 -20.39 0.14 -11.99
N VAL A 79 -20.61 -0.11 -10.70
CA VAL A 79 -21.06 -1.43 -10.24
C VAL A 79 -22.46 -1.76 -10.76
N ASP A 80 -23.39 -0.81 -10.69
CA ASP A 80 -24.74 -0.96 -11.24
C ASP A 80 -24.69 -1.22 -12.76
N ASP A 81 -23.85 -0.47 -13.49
CA ASP A 81 -23.62 -0.65 -14.92
C ASP A 81 -23.07 -2.04 -15.29
N LEU A 82 -22.13 -2.56 -14.49
CA LEU A 82 -21.57 -3.90 -14.67
C LEU A 82 -22.62 -4.99 -14.42
N LYS A 83 -23.51 -4.78 -13.45
CA LYS A 83 -24.59 -5.71 -13.12
C LYS A 83 -25.70 -5.71 -14.16
N VAL A 84 -26.08 -4.53 -14.66
CA VAL A 84 -26.99 -4.42 -15.81
C VAL A 84 -26.39 -5.12 -17.02
N LEU A 85 -25.07 -5.02 -17.23
CA LEU A 85 -24.40 -5.73 -18.32
C LEU A 85 -24.39 -7.26 -18.11
N GLU A 86 -24.19 -7.73 -16.88
CA GLU A 86 -24.24 -9.16 -16.51
C GLU A 86 -25.59 -9.77 -16.90
N CYS A 87 -26.69 -9.08 -16.56
CA CYS A 87 -28.05 -9.49 -16.95
C CYS A 87 -28.27 -9.43 -18.47
N LYS A 88 -27.77 -8.39 -19.15
CA LYS A 88 -27.95 -8.23 -20.60
C LYS A 88 -27.23 -9.29 -21.43
N LEU A 89 -26.08 -9.76 -20.96
CA LEU A 89 -25.26 -10.75 -21.66
C LEU A 89 -25.56 -12.18 -21.22
N ASP A 90 -26.40 -12.37 -20.19
CA ASP A 90 -26.64 -13.66 -19.51
C ASP A 90 -25.32 -14.40 -19.20
N ALA A 91 -24.33 -13.64 -18.73
CA ALA A 91 -22.97 -14.11 -18.54
C ALA A 91 -22.42 -13.57 -17.22
N GLN A 92 -22.04 -14.48 -16.32
CA GLN A 92 -21.49 -14.10 -15.02
C GLN A 92 -20.21 -13.27 -15.15
N ILE A 93 -20.04 -12.31 -14.24
CA ILE A 93 -18.81 -11.51 -14.18
C ILE A 93 -17.67 -12.39 -13.68
N GLU A 94 -16.72 -12.67 -14.58
CA GLU A 94 -15.50 -13.40 -14.25
C GLU A 94 -14.31 -12.46 -14.10
N PHE A 95 -13.55 -12.65 -13.03
CA PHE A 95 -12.30 -11.93 -12.77
C PHE A 95 -11.11 -12.89 -12.82
N GLY A 96 -9.99 -12.43 -13.36
CA GLY A 96 -8.79 -13.24 -13.50
C GLY A 96 -7.50 -12.45 -13.73
N GLY A 97 -6.39 -13.18 -13.78
CA GLY A 97 -5.06 -12.64 -14.02
C GLY A 97 -4.51 -11.74 -12.90
N ASN A 98 -3.33 -11.15 -13.14
CA ASN A 98 -2.73 -10.21 -12.20
C ASN A 98 -3.56 -8.92 -12.13
N GLY A 99 -4.16 -8.67 -10.97
CA GLY A 99 -4.85 -7.41 -10.67
C GLY A 99 -6.38 -7.48 -10.71
N GLY A 100 -6.99 -8.66 -10.92
CA GLY A 100 -8.45 -8.82 -10.92
C GLY A 100 -9.10 -8.18 -12.13
N LYS A 101 -8.57 -8.47 -13.33
CA LYS A 101 -9.15 -7.96 -14.58
C LYS A 101 -10.36 -8.78 -14.96
N LEU A 102 -11.36 -8.13 -15.55
CA LEU A 102 -12.47 -8.81 -16.19
C LEU A 102 -11.95 -9.78 -17.26
N GLN A 103 -12.58 -10.96 -17.36
CA GLN A 103 -12.20 -12.02 -18.28
C GLN A 103 -13.32 -12.34 -19.26
N GLY A 104 -12.96 -13.14 -20.28
CA GLY A 104 -13.91 -13.70 -21.22
C GLY A 104 -14.59 -12.66 -22.13
N PRO A 105 -15.65 -13.09 -22.84
CA PRO A 105 -16.43 -12.22 -23.72
C PRO A 105 -17.04 -11.02 -23.00
N PHE A 106 -17.47 -11.20 -21.74
CA PHE A 106 -17.96 -10.13 -20.87
C PHE A 106 -16.91 -9.02 -20.72
N GLY A 107 -15.70 -9.39 -20.31
CA GLY A 107 -14.62 -8.43 -20.10
C GLY A 107 -14.22 -7.69 -21.37
N ALA A 108 -14.20 -8.38 -22.52
CA ALA A 108 -13.91 -7.75 -23.81
C ALA A 108 -14.97 -6.71 -24.22
N TYR A 109 -16.25 -7.02 -23.98
CA TYR A 109 -17.36 -6.10 -24.24
C TYR A 109 -17.30 -4.88 -23.32
N GLU A 110 -17.13 -5.11 -22.01
CA GLU A 110 -17.03 -4.03 -21.03
C GLU A 110 -15.82 -3.13 -21.29
N ASP A 111 -14.65 -3.70 -21.62
CA ASP A 111 -13.45 -2.92 -21.96
C ASP A 111 -13.70 -2.04 -23.19
N LYS A 112 -14.47 -2.51 -24.17
CA LYS A 112 -14.86 -1.71 -25.35
C LYS A 112 -15.80 -0.57 -24.94
N LYS A 113 -16.83 -0.84 -24.13
CA LYS A 113 -17.74 0.19 -23.60
C LYS A 113 -16.97 1.24 -22.79
N HIS A 114 -16.11 0.79 -21.88
CA HIS A 114 -15.28 1.67 -21.05
C HIS A 114 -14.37 2.57 -21.89
N ARG A 115 -13.69 2.03 -22.91
CA ARG A 115 -12.86 2.85 -23.81
C ARG A 115 -13.68 3.92 -24.52
N ALA A 116 -14.84 3.57 -25.05
CA ALA A 116 -15.74 4.54 -25.69
C ALA A 116 -16.20 5.63 -24.71
N THR A 117 -16.61 5.27 -23.48
CA THR A 117 -16.95 6.25 -22.44
C THR A 117 -15.75 7.13 -22.09
N TYR A 118 -14.56 6.56 -21.93
CA TYR A 118 -13.34 7.29 -21.59
C TYR A 118 -12.92 8.26 -22.70
N GLU A 119 -13.07 7.86 -23.97
CA GLU A 119 -12.78 8.70 -25.14
C GLU A 119 -13.77 9.86 -25.27
N ALA A 120 -15.04 9.64 -24.93
CA ALA A 120 -16.10 10.66 -24.98
C ALA A 120 -16.04 11.70 -23.85
N LEU A 121 -15.23 11.48 -22.81
CA LEU A 121 -14.97 12.51 -21.80
C LEU A 121 -13.99 13.54 -22.38
N ASP A 122 -14.27 14.83 -22.25
CA ASP A 122 -13.33 15.87 -22.72
C ASP A 122 -12.43 16.43 -21.59
N ASP A 123 -12.88 16.29 -20.35
CA ASP A 123 -12.18 16.80 -19.17
C ASP A 123 -11.18 15.77 -18.61
N PRO A 124 -9.88 16.10 -18.52
CA PRO A 124 -8.85 15.23 -17.94
C PRO A 124 -9.15 14.78 -16.50
N GLU A 125 -9.75 15.64 -15.67
CA GLU A 125 -10.11 15.31 -14.29
C GLU A 125 -11.25 14.29 -14.26
N LYS A 126 -12.26 14.44 -15.12
CA LYS A 126 -13.34 13.44 -15.26
C LYS A 126 -12.80 12.10 -15.76
N LYS A 127 -11.89 12.10 -16.73
CA LYS A 127 -11.22 10.86 -17.21
C LYS A 127 -10.49 10.16 -16.08
N PHE A 128 -9.72 10.91 -15.30
CA PHE A 128 -8.96 10.38 -14.19
C PHE A 128 -9.88 9.78 -13.10
N ARG A 129 -10.91 10.52 -12.67
CA ARG A 129 -11.88 10.04 -11.68
C ARG A 129 -12.65 8.81 -12.16
N PHE A 130 -13.08 8.80 -13.42
CA PHE A 130 -13.75 7.66 -14.04
C PHE A 130 -12.85 6.42 -14.04
N PHE A 131 -11.58 6.57 -14.41
CA PHE A 131 -10.60 5.50 -14.35
C PHE A 131 -10.44 4.96 -12.91
N SER A 132 -10.26 5.84 -11.92
CA SER A 132 -10.12 5.45 -10.51
C SER A 132 -11.36 4.71 -10.01
N ALA A 133 -12.55 5.24 -10.27
CA ALA A 133 -13.81 4.62 -9.89
C ALA A 133 -13.98 3.22 -10.48
N ARG A 134 -13.63 3.02 -11.76
CA ARG A 134 -13.67 1.68 -12.38
C ARG A 134 -12.71 0.71 -11.71
N GLN A 135 -11.48 1.14 -11.44
CA GLN A 135 -10.51 0.28 -10.76
C GLN A 135 -11.03 -0.19 -9.40
N VAL A 136 -11.64 0.70 -8.63
CA VAL A 136 -12.24 0.38 -7.32
C VAL A 136 -13.45 -0.56 -7.49
N ALA A 137 -14.38 -0.25 -8.39
CA ALA A 137 -15.57 -1.06 -8.66
C ALA A 137 -15.23 -2.51 -9.04
N CYS A 138 -14.35 -2.71 -10.03
CA CYS A 138 -13.92 -4.04 -10.45
C CYS A 138 -13.24 -4.82 -9.31
N ARG A 139 -12.46 -4.13 -8.47
CA ARG A 139 -11.80 -4.75 -7.32
C ARG A 139 -12.79 -5.18 -6.24
N LEU A 140 -13.79 -4.36 -5.93
CA LEU A 140 -14.84 -4.72 -4.97
C LEU A 140 -15.56 -5.98 -5.42
N LEU A 141 -16.08 -5.98 -6.65
CA LEU A 141 -16.81 -7.11 -7.23
C LEU A 141 -15.96 -8.37 -7.30
N GLY A 142 -14.70 -8.25 -7.75
CA GLY A 142 -13.78 -9.39 -7.85
C GLY A 142 -13.26 -9.93 -6.52
N SER A 143 -13.47 -9.21 -5.42
CA SER A 143 -13.03 -9.61 -4.08
C SER A 143 -14.16 -10.15 -3.21
N ARG A 144 -15.42 -9.87 -3.56
CA ARG A 144 -16.62 -10.21 -2.78
C ARG A 144 -16.75 -11.72 -2.62
N GLY A 145 -16.92 -12.18 -1.38
CA GLY A 145 -17.04 -13.61 -1.05
C GLY A 145 -15.74 -14.39 -1.04
N TYR A 146 -14.59 -13.78 -1.38
CA TYR A 146 -13.30 -14.46 -1.39
C TYR A 146 -12.27 -13.85 -0.41
N LEU A 147 -12.22 -12.52 -0.31
CA LEU A 147 -11.31 -11.83 0.59
C LEU A 147 -12.00 -11.50 1.92
N CYS A 148 -11.23 -11.59 3.00
CA CYS A 148 -11.58 -10.97 4.27
C CYS A 148 -11.66 -9.45 4.08
N GLN A 149 -12.76 -8.83 4.48
CA GLN A 149 -12.98 -7.40 4.29
C GLN A 149 -12.01 -6.53 5.11
N LYS A 150 -11.51 -7.05 6.23
CA LYS A 150 -10.56 -6.35 7.11
C LYS A 150 -9.12 -6.43 6.60
N CYS A 151 -8.57 -7.64 6.44
CA CYS A 151 -7.16 -7.83 6.07
C CYS A 151 -6.90 -8.00 4.57
N TRP A 152 -7.96 -8.08 3.75
CA TRP A 152 -7.87 -8.28 2.30
C TRP A 152 -7.15 -9.56 1.87
N LEU A 153 -6.84 -10.48 2.79
CA LEU A 153 -6.33 -11.81 2.48
C LEU A 153 -7.50 -12.72 2.12
N ALA A 154 -7.23 -13.83 1.42
CA ALA A 154 -8.26 -14.84 1.23
C ALA A 154 -8.77 -15.33 2.59
N MET A 155 -10.02 -15.78 2.66
CA MET A 155 -10.62 -16.20 3.93
C MET A 155 -9.79 -17.28 4.66
N GLU A 156 -9.18 -18.22 3.92
CA GLU A 156 -8.27 -19.25 4.45
C GLU A 156 -6.94 -18.72 4.99
N ASP A 157 -6.54 -17.51 4.59
CA ASP A 157 -5.29 -16.83 4.97
C ASP A 157 -5.56 -15.67 5.95
N CYS A 158 -6.79 -15.55 6.46
CA CYS A 158 -7.17 -14.42 7.28
C CYS A 158 -6.32 -14.34 8.56
N MET A 159 -5.68 -13.19 8.77
CA MET A 159 -4.82 -12.95 9.94
C MET A 159 -5.49 -12.09 11.03
N CYS A 160 -6.75 -11.72 10.87
CA CYS A 160 -7.40 -10.69 11.70
C CYS A 160 -7.48 -11.04 13.18
N SER A 161 -7.60 -12.34 13.53
CA SER A 161 -7.64 -12.79 14.92
C SER A 161 -6.31 -12.66 15.64
N SER A 162 -5.20 -12.59 14.89
CA SER A 162 -3.84 -12.48 15.43
C SER A 162 -3.39 -11.03 15.60
N LEU A 163 -4.05 -10.08 14.92
CA LEU A 163 -3.73 -8.66 15.02
C LEU A 163 -4.24 -8.09 16.34
N LYS A 164 -3.36 -7.42 17.07
CA LYS A 164 -3.69 -6.71 18.31
C LYS A 164 -3.90 -5.23 17.99
N PRO A 165 -5.12 -4.68 18.19
CA PRO A 165 -5.33 -3.25 18.07
C PRO A 165 -4.42 -2.49 19.05
N CYS A 166 -3.89 -1.35 18.59
CA CYS A 166 -3.08 -0.45 19.39
C CYS A 166 -3.59 0.97 19.13
N GLY A 167 -3.93 1.73 20.17
CA GLY A 167 -4.34 3.12 19.98
C GLY A 167 -3.17 3.98 19.53
N LEU A 168 -3.33 4.75 18.45
CA LEU A 168 -2.35 5.77 18.06
C LEU A 168 -2.49 6.99 18.98
N TRP A 169 -1.39 7.70 19.22
CA TRP A 169 -1.45 8.95 19.97
C TRP A 169 -2.45 9.91 19.32
N LYS A 170 -3.39 10.45 20.11
CA LYS A 170 -4.56 11.19 19.61
C LYS A 170 -4.22 12.43 18.77
N ARG A 171 -2.99 12.93 18.90
CA ARG A 171 -2.47 14.07 18.13
C ARG A 171 -1.80 13.66 16.83
N ILE A 172 -1.80 12.38 16.45
CA ILE A 172 -1.32 11.92 15.15
C ILE A 172 -2.48 11.30 14.39
N ARG A 173 -2.60 11.66 13.11
CA ARG A 173 -3.51 11.02 12.16
C ARG A 173 -2.77 10.70 10.86
N PHE A 174 -2.85 9.44 10.45
CA PHE A 174 -2.35 8.98 9.17
C PHE A 174 -3.44 9.07 8.09
N TRP A 175 -3.05 9.57 6.92
CA TRP A 175 -3.84 9.55 5.70
C TRP A 175 -3.18 8.63 4.69
N LEU A 176 -3.80 7.49 4.45
CA LEU A 176 -3.34 6.48 3.50
C LEU A 176 -3.87 6.90 2.14
N TYR A 177 -3.14 7.78 1.46
CA TYR A 177 -3.51 8.22 0.14
C TYR A 177 -3.11 7.14 -0.86
N MET A 178 -4.07 6.32 -1.26
CA MET A 178 -3.85 5.04 -1.93
C MET A 178 -4.17 5.10 -3.41
N HIS A 179 -3.28 4.58 -4.24
CA HIS A 179 -3.55 4.41 -5.65
C HIS A 179 -4.64 3.34 -5.87
N PRO A 180 -5.65 3.56 -6.73
CA PRO A 180 -6.80 2.65 -6.87
C PRO A 180 -6.44 1.24 -7.37
N ARG A 181 -5.27 1.08 -8.03
CA ARG A 181 -4.76 -0.26 -8.40
C ARG A 181 -4.21 -1.07 -7.24
N ASP A 182 -3.91 -0.42 -6.11
CA ASP A 182 -3.38 -1.04 -4.90
C ASP A 182 -4.49 -1.34 -3.86
N PHE A 183 -5.68 -0.77 -4.04
CA PHE A 183 -6.88 -1.13 -3.28
C PHE A 183 -7.16 -2.63 -3.33
N LEU A 184 -7.51 -3.23 -2.20
CA LEU A 184 -7.75 -4.68 -2.02
C LEU A 184 -6.59 -5.60 -2.47
N ARG A 185 -5.36 -5.08 -2.61
CA ARG A 185 -4.21 -5.96 -2.83
C ARG A 185 -3.80 -6.65 -1.54
N GLN A 186 -3.72 -7.98 -1.59
CA GLN A 186 -3.33 -8.83 -0.47
C GLN A 186 -1.97 -8.45 0.14
N ASN A 187 -1.02 -7.97 -0.66
CA ASN A 187 0.31 -7.58 -0.19
C ASN A 187 0.47 -6.07 0.07
N ASN A 188 -0.60 -5.29 -0.05
CA ASN A 188 -0.58 -3.88 0.35
C ASN A 188 -0.32 -3.81 1.86
N THR A 189 0.66 -3.02 2.30
CA THR A 189 0.99 -2.91 3.73
C THR A 189 0.30 -1.73 4.40
N GLY A 190 -0.18 -0.74 3.63
CA GLY A 190 -0.90 0.42 4.13
C GLY A 190 -2.14 0.05 4.95
N LYS A 191 -2.81 -1.06 4.58
CA LYS A 191 -3.95 -1.59 5.35
C LYS A 191 -3.66 -1.91 6.81
N LEU A 192 -2.42 -2.21 7.17
CA LEU A 192 -2.07 -2.51 8.56
C LEU A 192 -2.29 -1.29 9.46
N LEU A 193 -2.10 -0.07 8.95
CA LEU A 193 -2.23 1.13 9.76
C LEU A 193 -3.63 1.27 10.34
N TRP A 194 -4.69 1.14 9.54
CA TRP A 194 -6.06 1.24 10.07
C TRP A 194 -6.56 -0.04 10.73
N GLN A 195 -5.94 -1.19 10.46
CA GLN A 195 -6.22 -2.43 11.18
C GLN A 195 -5.68 -2.39 12.62
N ILE A 196 -4.54 -1.74 12.84
CA ILE A 196 -3.91 -1.61 14.16
C ILE A 196 -4.42 -0.36 14.89
N PHE A 197 -4.39 0.81 14.26
CA PHE A 197 -4.74 2.08 14.88
C PHE A 197 -6.21 2.45 14.81
N GLY A 198 -6.99 1.78 13.95
CA GLY A 198 -8.38 2.12 13.67
C GLY A 198 -8.53 3.18 12.58
N VAL A 199 -9.70 3.16 11.92
CA VAL A 199 -9.99 3.99 10.72
C VAL A 199 -10.03 5.51 10.98
N GLN A 200 -10.20 5.92 12.23
CA GLN A 200 -10.17 7.33 12.63
C GLN A 200 -8.74 7.86 12.73
N SER A 201 -7.82 7.05 13.27
CA SER A 201 -6.41 7.41 13.41
C SER A 201 -5.60 7.16 12.14
N ALA A 202 -6.01 6.19 11.32
CA ALA A 202 -5.45 5.94 10.00
C ALA A 202 -6.57 5.83 8.98
N THR A 203 -6.77 6.88 8.20
CA THR A 203 -7.90 6.99 7.28
C THR A 203 -7.46 6.69 5.84
N LEU A 204 -8.16 5.75 5.19
CA LEU A 204 -7.98 5.47 3.78
C LEU A 204 -8.58 6.59 2.93
N CYS A 205 -7.80 7.11 1.99
CA CYS A 205 -8.23 8.04 0.96
C CYS A 205 -7.80 7.51 -0.42
N ILE A 206 -8.74 7.18 -1.30
CA ILE A 206 -8.40 6.60 -2.61
C ILE A 206 -8.17 7.71 -3.64
N PHE A 207 -7.00 7.69 -4.26
CA PHE A 207 -6.58 8.65 -5.30
C PHE A 207 -7.56 8.70 -6.49
N GLY A 208 -8.15 9.87 -6.72
CA GLY A 208 -9.15 10.09 -7.76
C GLY A 208 -10.59 9.71 -7.39
N ILE A 209 -10.85 9.39 -6.11
CA ILE A 209 -12.21 9.33 -5.56
C ILE A 209 -12.51 10.65 -4.87
N ALA A 210 -13.47 11.40 -5.41
CA ALA A 210 -13.72 12.79 -5.01
C ALA A 210 -14.17 12.90 -3.55
N GLU A 211 -15.05 11.99 -3.12
CA GLU A 211 -15.61 11.96 -1.77
C GLU A 211 -14.53 11.70 -0.71
N ASP A 212 -13.57 10.81 -1.01
CA ASP A 212 -12.44 10.51 -0.14
C ASP A 212 -11.48 11.71 -0.05
N GLU A 213 -11.13 12.30 -1.20
CA GLU A 213 -10.24 13.45 -1.27
C GLU A 213 -10.86 14.67 -0.59
N GLU A 214 -12.17 14.89 -0.73
CA GLU A 214 -12.87 15.99 -0.07
C GLU A 214 -12.83 15.86 1.46
N ILE A 215 -13.09 14.67 2.00
CA ILE A 215 -12.97 14.40 3.44
C ILE A 215 -11.55 14.71 3.92
N MET A 216 -10.54 14.22 3.21
CA MET A 216 -9.13 14.45 3.55
C MET A 216 -8.77 15.94 3.53
N TRP A 217 -9.13 16.67 2.47
CA TRP A 217 -8.78 18.09 2.33
C TRP A 217 -9.57 19.00 3.27
N ASN A 218 -10.79 18.63 3.65
CA ASN A 218 -11.55 19.37 4.67
C ASN A 218 -10.88 19.26 6.04
N GLU A 219 -10.31 18.11 6.37
CA GLU A 219 -9.52 17.93 7.59
C GLU A 219 -8.22 18.74 7.54
N PHE A 220 -7.51 18.75 6.41
CA PHE A 220 -6.30 19.58 6.23
C PHE A 220 -6.58 21.07 6.35
N LYS A 221 -7.68 21.55 5.75
CA LYS A 221 -8.13 22.95 5.88
C LYS A 221 -8.38 23.32 7.34
N ARG A 222 -9.01 22.42 8.12
CA ARG A 222 -9.29 22.65 9.53
C ARG A 222 -8.04 22.64 10.40
N ALA A 223 -7.10 21.74 10.12
CA ALA A 223 -5.85 21.64 10.87
C ALA A 223 -4.92 22.83 10.61
N GLY A 224 -4.90 23.33 9.38
CA GLY A 224 -3.93 24.34 8.93
C GLY A 224 -2.66 23.69 8.39
N LYS A 225 -1.99 24.40 7.49
CA LYS A 225 -0.83 23.92 6.72
C LYS A 225 0.28 23.35 7.61
N ASP A 226 0.60 24.03 8.70
CA ASP A 226 1.73 23.68 9.58
C ASP A 226 1.54 22.34 10.31
N HIS A 227 0.33 21.78 10.27
CA HIS A 227 0.00 20.48 10.85
C HIS A 227 -0.17 19.39 9.80
N VAL A 228 0.18 19.62 8.53
CA VAL A 228 0.06 18.65 7.45
C VAL A 228 1.41 18.41 6.78
N CYS A 229 1.87 17.15 6.78
CA CYS A 229 3.13 16.75 6.17
C CYS A 229 2.97 15.50 5.32
N CYS A 230 3.60 15.46 4.16
CA CYS A 230 3.66 14.27 3.31
C CYS A 230 4.93 13.47 3.56
N LEU A 231 4.83 12.16 3.77
CA LEU A 231 5.98 11.27 3.77
C LEU A 231 6.37 10.95 2.32
N TYR A 232 7.51 11.45 1.88
CA TYR A 232 8.02 11.16 0.55
C TYR A 232 9.54 11.34 0.48
N PRO A 233 10.29 10.32 0.03
CA PRO A 233 11.73 10.44 -0.18
C PRO A 233 11.95 11.31 -1.41
N ASN A 234 12.10 12.62 -1.22
CA ASN A 234 12.51 13.53 -2.27
C ASN A 234 13.96 13.96 -2.02
N GLN A 235 14.80 13.81 -3.04
CA GLN A 235 16.22 14.18 -2.99
C GLN A 235 16.45 15.69 -3.18
N ASN A 236 15.41 16.46 -3.52
CA ASN A 236 15.49 17.91 -3.53
C ASN A 236 15.47 18.43 -2.09
N SER A 237 16.67 18.77 -1.60
CA SER A 237 16.97 19.16 -0.21
C SER A 237 16.30 20.45 0.26
N GLU A 238 15.78 21.28 -0.65
CA GLU A 238 15.14 22.56 -0.30
C GLU A 238 13.70 22.40 0.22
N LEU A 239 13.02 21.31 -0.14
CA LEU A 239 11.59 21.09 0.18
C LEU A 239 11.34 19.92 1.13
N THR A 240 12.41 19.25 1.56
CA THR A 240 12.32 18.00 2.31
C THR A 240 12.97 18.17 3.67
N LEU A 241 12.18 18.00 4.73
CA LEU A 241 12.62 18.16 6.11
C LEU A 241 12.94 16.79 6.72
N SER A 242 13.92 16.75 7.62
CA SER A 242 14.02 15.63 8.57
C SER A 242 12.98 15.80 9.67
N VAL A 243 12.68 14.73 10.41
CA VAL A 243 11.74 14.80 11.54
C VAL A 243 12.21 15.80 12.61
N GLU A 244 13.51 15.85 12.88
CA GLU A 244 14.10 16.80 13.84
C GLU A 244 13.99 18.25 13.36
N LYS A 245 14.14 18.51 12.06
CA LYS A 245 13.95 19.86 11.53
C LYS A 245 12.48 20.28 11.51
N ALA A 246 11.59 19.36 11.20
CA ALA A 246 10.16 19.64 11.13
C ALA A 246 9.54 19.84 12.52
N PHE A 247 10.03 19.13 13.55
CA PHE A 247 9.37 19.10 14.86
C PHE A 247 10.28 19.39 16.05
N GLY A 248 11.61 19.40 15.91
CA GLY A 248 12.56 19.55 17.01
C GLY A 248 12.73 20.98 17.55
N GLY A 249 12.23 22.00 16.86
CA GLY A 249 12.48 23.42 17.16
C GLY A 249 11.55 24.10 18.18
N SER A 250 10.61 23.38 18.81
CA SER A 250 9.61 23.99 19.71
C SER A 250 10.15 24.35 21.12
N THR A 251 11.42 24.72 21.23
CA THR A 251 12.06 25.26 22.44
C THR A 251 12.61 26.66 22.15
N SER A 252 11.73 27.65 21.91
CA SER A 252 12.11 29.06 22.01
C SER A 252 10.90 29.94 22.34
N GLU A 253 10.82 30.27 23.63
CA GLU A 253 10.54 31.60 24.21
C GLU A 253 9.48 32.48 23.53
N ASN A 254 8.21 32.24 23.85
CA ASN A 254 7.24 33.30 24.15
C ASN A 254 6.03 32.72 24.92
N PRO A 255 5.85 33.01 26.22
CA PRO A 255 4.71 32.52 27.01
C PRO A 255 3.42 33.31 26.73
N GLY A 256 3.17 33.65 25.46
CA GLY A 256 2.06 34.51 25.04
C GLY A 256 1.15 33.94 23.95
N SER A 257 1.50 32.84 23.29
CA SER A 257 0.60 32.20 22.31
C SER A 257 -0.30 31.19 23.02
N SER A 258 -1.55 31.60 23.23
CA SER A 258 -2.75 30.85 23.65
C SER A 258 -2.63 29.32 23.78
N MET A 259 -3.22 28.78 24.84
CA MET A 259 -3.52 27.34 25.10
C MET A 259 -4.23 26.57 23.96
N ALA A 260 -4.45 27.16 22.79
CA ALA A 260 -5.13 26.58 21.64
C ALA A 260 -4.24 25.72 20.73
N ASP A 261 -2.91 25.85 20.78
CA ASP A 261 -1.99 25.17 19.85
C ASP A 261 -1.54 23.77 20.34
N GLU A 262 -1.64 23.52 21.65
CA GLU A 262 -1.31 22.22 22.27
C GLU A 262 -2.30 21.09 21.94
N ASP A 263 -3.44 21.39 21.31
CA ASP A 263 -4.51 20.41 21.06
C ASP A 263 -4.67 20.02 19.58
N LYS A 264 -3.87 20.60 18.68
CA LYS A 264 -3.99 20.34 17.23
C LYS A 264 -3.38 19.00 16.85
N THR A 265 -4.08 18.27 15.97
CA THR A 265 -3.68 16.99 15.40
C THR A 265 -2.71 17.19 14.23
N LEU A 266 -1.58 16.48 14.27
CA LEU A 266 -0.64 16.33 13.17
C LEU A 266 -1.15 15.31 12.16
N HIS A 267 -1.23 15.72 10.90
CA HIS A 267 -1.66 14.89 9.79
C HIS A 267 -0.47 14.49 8.92
N PHE A 268 -0.24 13.18 8.83
CA PHE A 268 0.80 12.62 7.98
C PHE A 268 0.19 11.91 6.78
N ILE A 269 0.58 12.31 5.58
CA ILE A 269 0.11 11.74 4.33
C ILE A 269 1.10 10.67 3.87
N LEU A 270 0.64 9.44 3.72
CA LEU A 270 1.42 8.33 3.20
C LEU A 270 0.96 8.00 1.79
N LEU A 271 1.85 8.15 0.82
CA LEU A 271 1.57 7.81 -0.59
C LEU A 271 1.65 6.31 -0.80
N ASP A 272 0.50 5.64 -0.81
CA ASP A 272 0.39 4.20 -0.91
C ASP A 272 0.17 3.75 -2.37
N GLY A 273 1.27 3.55 -3.07
CA GLY A 273 1.27 3.11 -4.46
C GLY A 273 2.64 2.62 -4.92
N THR A 274 2.76 2.36 -6.22
CA THR A 274 4.10 2.19 -6.81
C THR A 274 4.83 3.54 -6.88
N TRP A 275 6.16 3.52 -6.91
CA TRP A 275 6.98 4.75 -7.04
C TRP A 275 6.58 5.65 -8.21
N ASN A 276 6.24 5.05 -9.36
CA ASN A 276 5.81 5.82 -10.52
C ASN A 276 4.44 6.48 -10.28
N ASN A 277 3.54 5.80 -9.55
CA ASN A 277 2.22 6.35 -9.24
C ASN A 277 2.30 7.42 -8.15
N SER A 278 3.16 7.23 -7.15
CA SER A 278 3.28 8.13 -6.01
C SER A 278 3.80 9.51 -6.42
N ALA A 279 4.61 9.63 -7.48
CA ALA A 279 4.98 10.92 -8.06
C ALA A 279 3.77 11.72 -8.58
N ALA A 280 2.83 11.07 -9.29
CA ALA A 280 1.61 11.72 -9.76
C ALA A 280 0.68 12.10 -8.61
N MET A 281 0.61 11.25 -7.58
CA MET A 281 -0.16 11.51 -6.37
C MET A 281 0.40 12.71 -5.59
N LEU A 282 1.72 12.79 -5.43
CA LEU A 282 2.40 13.92 -4.81
C LEU A 282 2.15 15.21 -5.60
N LYS A 283 2.26 15.16 -6.92
CA LYS A 283 1.98 16.32 -7.78
C LYS A 283 0.57 16.85 -7.52
N ARG A 284 -0.45 15.98 -7.54
CA ARG A 284 -1.83 16.39 -7.24
C ARG A 284 -1.98 17.00 -5.85
N LEU A 285 -1.32 16.44 -4.83
CA LEU A 285 -1.35 17.02 -3.49
C LEU A 285 -0.76 18.43 -3.46
N LYS A 286 0.38 18.64 -4.13
CA LYS A 286 1.02 19.95 -4.23
C LYS A 286 0.17 20.95 -5.01
N ASP A 287 -0.39 20.53 -6.15
CA ASP A 287 -1.26 21.37 -6.96
C ASP A 287 -2.50 21.81 -6.15
N HIS A 288 -3.09 20.90 -5.37
CA HIS A 288 -4.25 21.25 -4.53
C HIS A 288 -3.85 22.06 -3.28
N ALA A 289 -2.70 21.79 -2.67
CA ALA A 289 -2.14 22.62 -1.59
C ALA A 289 -1.98 24.07 -2.07
N LYS A 290 -1.52 24.28 -3.30
CA LYS A 290 -1.38 25.62 -3.88
C LYS A 290 -2.70 26.36 -4.01
N LEU A 291 -3.76 25.65 -4.38
CA LEU A 291 -5.09 26.22 -4.48
C LEU A 291 -5.69 26.58 -3.10
N VAL A 292 -5.36 25.80 -2.06
CA VAL A 292 -5.95 25.95 -0.72
C VAL A 292 -5.14 26.92 0.16
N TRP A 293 -3.81 26.92 0.04
CA TRP A 293 -2.89 27.67 0.90
C TRP A 293 -2.03 28.70 0.16
N GLY A 294 -2.30 28.98 -1.13
CA GLY A 294 -1.50 29.89 -1.95
C GLY A 294 -0.21 29.23 -2.45
N ASP A 295 0.71 29.99 -3.03
CA ASP A 295 1.91 29.45 -3.73
C ASP A 295 2.95 28.74 -2.83
N GLU A 296 2.61 28.46 -1.57
CA GLU A 296 3.50 27.76 -0.66
C GLU A 296 3.44 26.23 -0.84
N ASP A 297 4.59 25.58 -0.86
CA ASP A 297 4.68 24.14 -1.06
C ASP A 297 4.22 23.33 0.17
N LEU A 298 3.60 22.18 -0.09
CA LEU A 298 3.29 21.16 0.91
C LEU A 298 4.57 20.55 1.49
N SER A 299 4.76 20.67 2.80
CA SER A 299 5.90 20.12 3.53
C SER A 299 6.03 18.61 3.32
N CYS A 300 7.22 18.17 2.93
CA CYS A 300 7.55 16.76 2.78
C CYS A 300 8.60 16.34 3.81
N ILE A 301 8.44 15.16 4.41
CA ILE A 301 9.41 14.57 5.33
C ILE A 301 10.09 13.40 4.62
N SER A 302 11.41 13.37 4.67
CA SER A 302 12.20 12.19 4.28
C SER A 302 12.74 11.52 5.53
N LEU A 303 12.62 10.20 5.55
CA LEU A 303 13.00 9.35 6.66
C LEU A 303 14.27 8.58 6.31
N ALA A 304 15.10 8.29 7.31
CA ALA A 304 16.25 7.42 7.14
C ALA A 304 15.82 5.95 7.25
N THR A 305 15.23 5.40 6.20
CA THR A 305 14.67 4.03 6.26
C THR A 305 15.70 2.95 5.92
N GLY A 306 15.73 1.88 6.73
CA GLY A 306 16.40 0.62 6.42
C GLY A 306 15.53 -0.34 5.60
N ALA A 307 15.99 -1.58 5.37
CA ALA A 307 15.16 -2.58 4.70
C ALA A 307 13.98 -2.96 5.60
N SER A 308 12.79 -3.01 5.02
CA SER A 308 11.63 -3.56 5.72
C SER A 308 11.58 -5.08 5.59
N ALA A 309 10.90 -5.73 6.54
CA ALA A 309 10.64 -7.17 6.52
C ALA A 309 10.06 -7.65 5.18
N MET A 310 9.26 -6.81 4.51
CA MET A 310 8.64 -7.11 3.22
C MET A 310 9.64 -7.17 2.05
N HIS A 311 10.87 -6.68 2.22
CA HIS A 311 11.94 -6.78 1.21
C HIS A 311 12.14 -8.24 0.74
N LYS A 312 11.96 -9.22 1.65
CA LYS A 312 12.08 -10.65 1.37
C LYS A 312 11.09 -11.14 0.30
N LEU A 313 9.85 -10.64 0.32
CA LEU A 313 8.81 -10.98 -0.68
C LEU A 313 8.79 -10.03 -1.87
N ARG A 314 9.14 -8.76 -1.64
CA ARG A 314 9.12 -7.70 -2.63
C ARG A 314 10.40 -6.86 -2.47
N PRO A 315 11.46 -7.18 -3.22
CA PRO A 315 12.70 -6.43 -3.16
C PRO A 315 12.44 -4.94 -3.35
N GLN A 316 12.95 -4.15 -2.41
CA GLN A 316 12.88 -2.69 -2.47
C GLN A 316 13.85 -2.20 -3.54
N PRO A 317 13.46 -1.22 -4.36
CA PRO A 317 14.35 -0.67 -5.39
C PRO A 317 15.53 0.12 -4.80
N SER A 318 15.39 0.65 -3.58
CA SER A 318 16.43 1.30 -2.80
C SER A 318 16.00 1.40 -1.33
N TRP A 319 16.91 1.75 -0.42
CA TRP A 319 16.69 1.74 1.03
C TRP A 319 15.73 2.85 1.50
N ASP A 320 15.77 4.01 0.86
CA ASP A 320 14.81 5.13 0.99
C ASP A 320 13.43 4.80 0.40
N ARG A 321 13.32 3.67 -0.31
CA ARG A 321 12.11 3.25 -1.02
C ARG A 321 11.45 2.06 -0.35
N THR A 322 10.94 2.31 0.85
CA THR A 322 10.30 1.30 1.70
C THR A 322 8.80 1.12 1.43
N CYS A 323 8.17 0.14 2.09
CA CYS A 323 6.72 -0.05 2.02
C CYS A 323 5.98 0.89 2.99
N THR A 324 4.70 1.16 2.73
CA THR A 324 3.88 2.14 3.47
C THR A 324 3.88 1.91 4.98
N ALA A 325 3.77 0.66 5.44
CA ALA A 325 3.82 0.36 6.88
C ALA A 325 5.20 0.67 7.47
N ALA A 326 6.28 0.37 6.75
CA ALA A 326 7.63 0.65 7.22
C ALA A 326 7.97 2.14 7.22
N ALA A 327 7.41 2.93 6.30
CA ALA A 327 7.51 4.39 6.37
C ALA A 327 6.80 4.94 7.63
N ALA A 328 5.64 4.40 7.98
CA ALA A 328 4.94 4.77 9.22
C ALA A 328 5.71 4.36 10.48
N ILE A 329 6.28 3.15 10.51
CA ILE A 329 7.13 2.65 11.60
C ILE A 329 8.32 3.61 11.80
N ALA A 330 9.06 3.91 10.72
CA ALA A 330 10.21 4.81 10.79
C ALA A 330 9.83 6.21 11.28
N LEU A 331 8.72 6.78 10.80
CA LEU A 331 8.23 8.06 11.30
C LEU A 331 7.94 8.02 12.80
N LEU A 332 7.21 7.01 13.28
CA LEU A 332 6.88 6.88 14.71
C LEU A 332 8.13 6.70 15.57
N SER A 333 9.10 5.91 15.10
CA SER A 333 10.40 5.76 15.77
C SER A 333 11.18 7.07 15.80
N GLU A 334 11.32 7.79 14.69
CA GLU A 334 12.02 9.09 14.66
C GLU A 334 11.32 10.12 15.55
N LEU A 335 9.97 10.18 15.53
CA LEU A 335 9.21 11.06 16.42
C LEU A 335 9.41 10.70 17.90
N SER A 336 9.54 9.42 18.25
CA SER A 336 9.77 8.99 19.65
C SER A 336 11.09 9.48 20.24
N LEU A 337 12.07 9.80 19.39
CA LEU A 337 13.38 10.32 19.82
C LEU A 337 13.33 11.81 20.17
N LEU A 338 12.28 12.52 19.78
CA LEU A 338 12.10 13.94 20.12
C LEU A 338 11.72 14.08 21.60
N PRO A 339 12.45 14.89 22.41
CA PRO A 339 12.20 15.01 23.85
C PRO A 339 10.73 15.28 24.21
N GLN A 340 10.07 16.15 23.46
CA GLN A 340 8.67 16.56 23.62
C GLN A 340 7.66 15.47 23.25
N LEU A 341 8.04 14.46 22.47
CA LEU A 341 7.16 13.36 22.06
C LEU A 341 7.51 12.01 22.70
N SER A 342 8.67 11.92 23.34
CA SER A 342 9.20 10.68 23.94
C SER A 342 8.26 10.04 24.98
N SER A 343 7.44 10.84 25.66
CA SER A 343 6.50 10.37 26.69
C SER A 343 5.21 9.74 26.14
N HIS A 344 4.97 9.80 24.83
CA HIS A 344 3.69 9.39 24.22
C HIS A 344 3.66 7.94 23.72
N GLY A 345 4.73 7.17 23.91
CA GLY A 345 4.77 5.74 23.57
C GLY A 345 4.71 5.46 22.07
N LEU A 346 5.23 6.37 21.24
CA LEU A 346 5.24 6.23 19.78
C LEU A 346 6.13 5.06 19.33
N ASP A 347 7.16 4.73 20.10
CA ASP A 347 8.00 3.54 19.95
C ASP A 347 7.17 2.24 20.02
N LYS A 348 6.31 2.11 21.04
CA LYS A 348 5.43 0.95 21.21
C LYS A 348 4.38 0.86 20.10
N GLN A 349 3.93 2.00 19.57
CA GLN A 349 3.01 2.05 18.43
C GLN A 349 3.71 1.62 17.14
N ALA A 350 5.00 1.94 16.98
CA ALA A 350 5.84 1.45 15.90
C ALA A 350 6.03 -0.07 16.00
N ASP A 351 6.38 -0.59 17.18
CA ASP A 351 6.55 -2.03 17.45
C ASP A 351 5.28 -2.83 17.10
N ALA A 352 4.10 -2.34 17.54
CA ALA A 352 2.83 -2.99 17.23
C ALA A 352 2.55 -3.08 15.73
N LEU A 353 2.91 -2.05 14.96
CA LEU A 353 2.78 -2.05 13.51
C LEU A 353 3.82 -2.96 12.83
N GLU A 354 5.03 -3.05 13.38
CA GLU A 354 6.07 -3.98 12.92
C GLU A 354 5.68 -5.44 13.14
N GLU A 355 5.13 -5.79 14.31
CA GLU A 355 4.56 -7.12 14.57
C GLU A 355 3.46 -7.49 13.55
N ALA A 356 2.58 -6.54 13.25
CA ALA A 356 1.53 -6.71 12.23
C ALA A 356 2.11 -6.92 10.82
N LEU A 357 3.22 -6.25 10.50
CA LEU A 357 3.92 -6.41 9.22
C LEU A 357 4.53 -7.81 9.10
N VAL A 358 5.11 -8.34 10.18
CA VAL A 358 5.63 -9.72 10.23
C VAL A 358 4.50 -10.74 10.06
N MET A 359 3.36 -10.56 10.74
CA MET A 359 2.19 -11.44 10.58
C MET A 359 1.66 -11.46 9.13
N LEU A 360 1.63 -10.31 8.46
CA LEU A 360 1.27 -10.23 7.04
C LEU A 360 2.27 -10.97 6.16
N LEU A 361 3.57 -10.78 6.42
CA LEU A 361 4.65 -11.46 5.71
C LEU A 361 4.51 -12.98 5.83
N ASP A 362 4.25 -13.49 7.04
CA ASP A 362 4.08 -14.92 7.31
C ASP A 362 2.86 -15.49 6.59
N SER A 363 1.72 -14.80 6.64
CA SER A 363 0.49 -15.21 5.96
C SER A 363 0.68 -15.29 4.44
N LEU A 364 1.32 -14.29 3.84
CA LEU A 364 1.63 -14.27 2.41
C LEU A 364 2.66 -15.35 2.03
N THR A 365 3.64 -15.61 2.88
CA THR A 365 4.66 -16.65 2.66
C THR A 365 4.05 -18.04 2.74
N GLY A 366 3.24 -18.31 3.76
CA GLY A 366 2.50 -19.56 3.93
C GLY A 366 1.62 -19.86 2.71
N ARG A 367 0.87 -18.86 2.24
CA ARG A 367 0.09 -18.98 1.00
C ARG A 367 0.96 -19.33 -0.21
N ARG A 368 2.10 -18.66 -0.41
CA ARG A 368 3.00 -18.96 -1.55
C ARG A 368 3.48 -20.41 -1.51
N LEU A 369 3.86 -20.91 -0.33
CA LEU A 369 4.30 -22.28 -0.14
C LEU A 369 3.19 -23.28 -0.48
N ARG A 370 1.95 -23.07 0.02
CA ARG A 370 0.80 -23.93 -0.32
C ARG A 370 0.50 -23.95 -1.82
N MET A 371 0.73 -22.83 -2.50
CA MET A 371 0.57 -22.70 -3.96
C MET A 371 1.77 -23.22 -4.77
N GLY A 372 2.77 -23.85 -4.12
CA GLY A 372 3.98 -24.36 -4.79
C GLY A 372 4.87 -23.27 -5.39
N ARG A 373 4.78 -22.02 -4.89
CA ARG A 373 5.55 -20.87 -5.39
C ARG A 373 6.78 -20.63 -4.51
N SER A 374 7.91 -20.31 -5.13
CA SER A 374 9.14 -19.93 -4.41
C SER A 374 8.90 -18.75 -3.48
N ILE A 375 9.48 -18.80 -2.28
CA ILE A 375 9.50 -17.71 -1.29
C ILE A 375 10.50 -16.61 -1.66
N THR A 376 11.55 -16.96 -2.39
CA THR A 376 12.50 -16.01 -2.96
C THR A 376 12.11 -15.67 -4.39
N ARG A 377 12.06 -14.37 -4.70
CA ARG A 377 12.01 -13.91 -6.09
C ARG A 377 13.43 -14.05 -6.64
N LYS A 378 13.65 -14.85 -7.69
CA LYS A 378 14.95 -14.87 -8.38
C LYS A 378 15.30 -13.42 -8.71
N VAL A 379 16.45 -12.95 -8.24
CA VAL A 379 17.03 -11.69 -8.68
C VAL A 379 17.04 -11.78 -10.21
N ARG A 380 16.33 -10.89 -10.89
CA ARG A 380 16.55 -10.73 -12.33
C ARG A 380 17.98 -10.23 -12.42
N ASN A 381 18.92 -11.12 -12.74
CA ASN A 381 20.24 -10.71 -13.16
C ASN A 381 20.03 -9.77 -14.35
N THR A 382 20.15 -8.47 -14.11
CA THR A 382 20.52 -7.54 -15.16
C THR A 382 21.91 -8.00 -15.58
N ILE A 383 21.95 -8.85 -16.60
CA ILE A 383 23.18 -9.10 -17.33
C ILE A 383 23.59 -7.72 -17.85
N SER A 384 24.63 -7.17 -17.23
CA SER A 384 25.43 -6.11 -17.82
C SER A 384 25.86 -6.61 -19.19
N ILE A 385 25.20 -6.13 -20.24
CA ILE A 385 25.79 -6.19 -21.58
C ILE A 385 26.81 -5.07 -21.56
N CYS A 386 28.09 -5.47 -21.54
CA CYS A 386 29.25 -4.61 -21.64
C CYS A 386 29.24 -3.78 -22.92
#